data_AF-A0A197SS38-F1
#
_entry.id   AF-A0A197SS38-F1
#
_cell.length_a   1.000
_cell.length_b   1.000
_cell.length_c   1.000
_cell.angle_alpha   90.00
_cell.angle_beta   90.00
_cell.angle_gamma   90.00
#
_symmetry.space_group_name_H-M   'P 1'
#
loop_
_entity.id
_entity.type
_entity.pdbx_description
1 polymer ?
#
loop_
_entity_poly.entity_id
_entity_poly.type
_entity_poly.pdbx_seq_one_letter_code
_entity_poly.pdbx_strand_id
1 'polypeptide(L)'
;MHQEVLTSFDLRGENVRAVARRAFAAGTLAYANGLFDPDGANELIRAEGRRRGEPLQLSCCFNDIRTDHDPRSPGGTASAEQIRAALARTVVASSDFEEAETFFLVVVDTDPGWLRFVLCAETAALSPEEVHIFLRDLERLLVDCAEQPERSWPRLDQGRGPQAAQPPRTAARG
;
A
#
# COMPACT_ATOMS: atom_id res chain seq x y z
N MET A 1 0.70 -21.83 -1.21
CA MET A 1 1.69 -21.19 -2.10
C MET A 1 1.14 -19.79 -2.35
N HIS A 2 1.64 -18.79 -1.62
CA HIS A 2 1.27 -17.41 -1.86
C HIS A 2 2.16 -16.94 -3.01
N GLN A 3 1.55 -16.58 -4.15
CA GLN A 3 2.28 -16.08 -5.30
C GLN A 3 2.24 -14.56 -5.24
N GLU A 4 3.39 -13.97 -4.96
CA GLU A 4 3.57 -12.53 -5.04
C GLU A 4 3.74 -12.13 -6.50
N VAL A 5 3.10 -11.02 -6.87
CA VAL A 5 3.18 -10.50 -8.22
C VAL A 5 3.49 -9.02 -8.17
N LEU A 6 4.43 -8.57 -8.99
CA LEU A 6 4.72 -7.16 -9.13
C LEU A 6 3.66 -6.50 -10.01
N THR A 7 3.00 -5.47 -9.49
CA THR A 7 2.05 -4.65 -10.24
C THR A 7 2.55 -3.22 -10.34
N SER A 8 2.29 -2.56 -11.46
CA SER A 8 2.57 -1.13 -11.64
C SER A 8 1.40 -0.48 -12.36
N PHE A 9 1.00 0.70 -11.87
CA PHE A 9 -0.07 1.48 -12.46
C PHE A 9 0.11 2.96 -12.15
N ASP A 10 -0.41 3.81 -13.03
CA ASP A 10 -0.31 5.26 -12.92
C ASP A 10 -1.40 5.84 -12.01
N LEU A 11 -1.00 6.74 -11.12
CA LEU A 11 -1.85 7.47 -10.17
C LEU A 11 -2.21 8.89 -10.66
N ARG A 12 -1.62 9.37 -11.77
CA ARG A 12 -1.75 10.78 -12.20
C ARG A 12 -3.14 11.13 -12.72
N GLY A 13 -3.62 12.31 -12.32
CA GLY A 13 -4.61 13.11 -13.08
C GLY A 13 -6.04 12.59 -13.09
N GLU A 14 -6.38 11.62 -12.24
CA GLU A 14 -7.68 10.95 -12.25
C GLU A 14 -8.28 10.86 -10.85
N ASN A 15 -9.56 10.48 -10.76
CA ASN A 15 -10.25 10.23 -9.50
C ASN A 15 -10.01 8.79 -8.99
N VAL A 16 -10.36 8.52 -7.73
CA VAL A 16 -10.10 7.23 -7.08
C VAL A 16 -10.73 6.05 -7.84
N ARG A 17 -11.90 6.25 -8.46
CA ARG A 17 -12.58 5.20 -9.23
C ARG A 17 -11.75 4.75 -10.44
N ALA A 18 -11.13 5.70 -11.14
CA ALA A 18 -10.29 5.37 -12.29
C ALA A 18 -8.99 4.67 -11.88
N VAL A 19 -8.36 5.14 -10.79
CA VAL A 19 -7.19 4.47 -10.19
C VAL A 19 -7.53 3.04 -9.78
N ALA A 20 -8.64 2.82 -9.08
CA ALA A 20 -9.08 1.50 -8.64
C ALA A 20 -9.29 0.54 -9.83
N ARG A 21 -9.93 1.00 -10.92
CA ARG A 21 -10.09 0.19 -12.14
C ARG A 21 -8.74 -0.19 -12.76
N ARG A 22 -7.79 0.74 -12.81
CA ARG A 22 -6.45 0.48 -13.36
C ARG A 22 -5.66 -0.48 -12.48
N ALA A 23 -5.68 -0.28 -11.17
CA ALA A 23 -5.05 -1.18 -10.20
C ALA A 23 -5.63 -2.59 -10.31
N PHE A 24 -6.96 -2.72 -10.43
CA PHE A 24 -7.63 -4.01 -10.63
C PHE A 24 -7.20 -4.70 -11.93
N ALA A 25 -7.17 -3.97 -13.04
CA ALA A 25 -6.73 -4.52 -14.32
C ALA A 25 -5.25 -4.94 -14.30
N ALA A 26 -4.38 -4.11 -13.71
CA ALA A 26 -2.96 -4.38 -13.58
C ALA A 26 -2.70 -5.60 -12.66
N GLY A 27 -3.37 -5.67 -11.50
CA GLY A 27 -3.30 -6.81 -10.59
C GLY A 27 -3.78 -8.10 -11.25
N THR A 28 -4.93 -8.07 -11.94
CA THR A 28 -5.45 -9.23 -12.69
C THR A 28 -4.45 -9.72 -13.73
N LEU A 29 -3.85 -8.81 -14.50
CA LEU A 29 -2.83 -9.17 -15.50
C LEU A 29 -1.57 -9.74 -14.84
N ALA A 30 -1.13 -9.16 -13.71
CA ALA A 30 0.03 -9.63 -12.97
C ALA A 30 -0.19 -11.05 -12.44
N TYR A 31 -1.34 -11.35 -11.85
CA TYR A 31 -1.69 -12.71 -11.43
C TYR A 31 -1.80 -13.68 -12.60
N ALA A 32 -2.40 -13.28 -13.72
CA ALA A 32 -2.51 -14.12 -14.91
C ALA A 32 -1.14 -14.51 -15.51
N ASN A 33 -0.10 -13.71 -15.26
CA ASN A 33 1.27 -13.94 -15.73
C ASN A 33 2.26 -14.23 -14.59
N GLY A 34 1.79 -14.50 -13.38
CA GLY A 34 2.65 -14.56 -12.19
C GLY A 34 3.37 -15.90 -12.01
N LEU A 35 3.22 -16.84 -12.94
CA LEU A 35 4.03 -18.04 -13.00
C LEU A 35 5.39 -17.68 -13.64
N PHE A 36 6.34 -17.30 -12.80
CA PHE A 36 7.72 -17.02 -13.20
C PHE A 36 8.72 -17.72 -12.28
N ASP A 37 9.96 -17.84 -12.75
CA ASP A 37 11.08 -18.26 -11.92
C ASP A 37 11.44 -17.14 -10.93
N PRO A 38 11.25 -17.34 -9.61
CA PRO A 38 11.50 -16.31 -8.61
C PRO A 38 12.97 -15.88 -8.56
N ASP A 39 13.90 -16.80 -8.84
CA ASP A 39 15.34 -16.47 -8.86
C ASP A 39 15.68 -15.59 -10.07
N GLY A 40 15.09 -15.91 -11.22
CA GLY A 40 15.18 -15.09 -12.43
C GLY A 40 14.61 -13.68 -12.23
N ALA A 41 13.44 -13.56 -11.58
CA ALA A 41 12.85 -12.26 -11.26
C ALA A 41 13.73 -11.44 -10.30
N ASN A 42 14.28 -12.08 -9.27
CA ASN A 42 15.20 -11.45 -8.32
C ASN A 42 16.47 -10.93 -8.99
N GLU A 43 17.04 -11.67 -9.94
CA GLU A 43 18.22 -11.20 -10.68
C GLU A 43 17.89 -10.01 -11.59
N LEU A 44 16.72 -10.01 -12.24
CA LEU A 44 16.26 -8.86 -13.02
C LEU A 44 16.13 -7.59 -12.17
N ILE A 45 15.54 -7.71 -10.98
CA ILE A 45 15.41 -6.60 -10.02
C ILE A 45 16.79 -6.08 -9.62
N ARG A 46 17.73 -6.97 -9.28
CA ARG A 46 19.10 -6.59 -8.91
C ARG A 46 19.85 -5.93 -10.07
N ALA A 47 19.73 -6.47 -11.28
CA ALA A 47 20.35 -5.92 -12.47
C ALA A 47 19.86 -4.50 -12.77
N GLU A 48 18.56 -4.26 -12.62
CA GLU A 48 17.97 -2.93 -12.80
C GLU A 48 18.41 -1.95 -11.70
N GLY A 49 18.53 -2.41 -10.45
CA GLY A 49 19.07 -1.59 -9.36
C GLY A 49 20.52 -1.16 -9.64
N ARG A 50 21.38 -2.10 -10.09
CA ARG A 50 22.75 -1.78 -10.52
C ARG A 50 22.78 -0.77 -11.66
N ARG A 51 21.87 -0.90 -12.63
CA ARG A 51 21.76 0.03 -13.77
C ARG A 51 21.37 1.45 -13.34
N ARG A 52 20.53 1.59 -12.31
CA ARG A 52 20.09 2.88 -11.75
C ARG A 52 21.07 3.47 -10.72
N GLY A 53 21.97 2.65 -10.19
CA GLY A 53 22.90 3.04 -9.13
C GLY A 53 22.29 3.00 -7.73
N GLU A 54 21.09 2.44 -7.57
CA GLU A 54 20.41 2.28 -6.28
C GLU A 54 19.59 0.98 -6.24
N PRO A 55 19.49 0.29 -5.09
CA PRO A 55 18.62 -0.88 -4.96
C PRO A 55 17.15 -0.51 -5.22
N LEU A 56 16.43 -1.37 -5.95
CA LEU A 56 14.98 -1.26 -6.04
C LEU A 56 14.36 -1.83 -4.76
N GLN A 57 13.72 -0.99 -3.96
CA GLN A 57 12.95 -1.44 -2.80
C GLN A 57 11.54 -1.84 -3.25
N LEU A 58 11.32 -3.14 -3.40
CA LEU A 58 10.03 -3.73 -3.80
C LEU A 58 9.37 -4.52 -2.67
N SER A 59 9.94 -4.50 -1.46
CA SER A 59 9.40 -5.15 -0.27
C SER A 59 8.26 -4.33 0.37
N CYS A 60 7.30 -3.95 -0.47
CA CYS A 60 6.09 -3.22 -0.11
C CYS A 60 4.88 -3.98 -0.67
N CYS A 61 4.27 -4.80 0.17
CA CYS A 61 3.22 -5.73 -0.22
C CYS A 61 1.85 -5.27 0.29
N PHE A 62 0.82 -5.59 -0.50
CA PHE A 62 -0.57 -5.39 -0.13
C PHE A 62 -1.37 -6.64 -0.52
N ASN A 63 -2.14 -7.18 0.43
CA ASN A 63 -3.03 -8.31 0.17
C ASN A 63 -4.43 -8.04 0.73
N ASP A 64 -5.46 -8.37 -0.04
CA ASP A 64 -6.84 -8.45 0.44
C ASP A 64 -7.24 -9.92 0.46
N ILE A 65 -7.29 -10.50 1.67
CA ILE A 65 -7.59 -11.93 1.85
C ILE A 65 -8.98 -12.17 2.44
N ARG A 66 -9.85 -11.16 2.38
CA ARG A 66 -11.23 -11.29 2.86
C ARG A 66 -11.93 -12.43 2.11
N THR A 67 -12.65 -13.26 2.84
CA THR A 67 -13.42 -14.39 2.27
C THR A 67 -14.68 -13.89 1.57
N ASP A 68 -15.31 -12.84 2.11
CA ASP A 68 -16.45 -12.17 1.49
C ASP A 68 -15.98 -11.02 0.59
N HIS A 69 -16.01 -11.26 -0.72
CA HIS A 69 -15.77 -10.26 -1.74
C HIS A 69 -17.06 -9.69 -2.34
N ASP A 70 -18.26 -9.99 -1.81
CA ASP A 70 -19.52 -9.70 -2.50
C ASP A 70 -19.65 -8.19 -2.81
N PRO A 71 -19.52 -7.78 -4.09
CA PRO A 71 -19.61 -6.38 -4.47
C PRO A 71 -21.06 -5.86 -4.41
N ARG A 72 -22.04 -6.71 -4.03
CA ARG A 72 -23.48 -6.46 -4.07
C ARG A 72 -24.15 -6.69 -2.72
N SER A 73 -23.43 -6.50 -1.60
CA SER A 73 -24.07 -6.50 -0.28
C SER A 73 -25.33 -5.62 -0.33
N PRO A 74 -26.52 -6.13 0.02
CA PRO A 74 -27.81 -5.50 -0.31
C PRO A 74 -28.06 -4.17 0.41
N GLY A 75 -27.16 -3.75 1.29
CA GLY A 75 -27.13 -2.41 1.85
C GLY A 75 -26.66 -1.42 0.79
N GLY A 76 -27.49 -0.42 0.48
CA GLY A 76 -27.08 0.70 -0.38
C GLY A 76 -25.79 1.38 0.12
N THR A 77 -25.28 2.31 -0.67
CA THR A 77 -24.07 3.06 -0.32
C THR A 77 -24.25 3.75 1.04
N ALA A 78 -23.32 3.52 1.97
CA ALA A 78 -23.37 4.17 3.28
C ALA A 78 -23.36 5.69 3.12
N SER A 79 -24.20 6.39 3.89
CA SER A 79 -24.18 7.85 3.92
C SER A 79 -22.91 8.35 4.60
N ALA A 80 -22.51 9.59 4.28
CA ALA A 80 -21.37 10.24 4.94
C ALA A 80 -21.53 10.30 6.47
N GLU A 81 -22.76 10.44 6.97
CA GLU A 81 -23.05 10.40 8.41
C GLU A 81 -22.82 9.00 9.00
N GLN A 82 -23.26 7.95 8.31
CA GLN A 82 -23.02 6.56 8.74
C GLN A 82 -21.52 6.23 8.78
N ILE A 83 -20.76 6.69 7.77
CA ILE A 83 -19.31 6.53 7.72
C ILE A 83 -18.67 7.24 8.92
N ARG A 84 -18.99 8.51 9.16
CA ARG A 84 -18.43 9.28 10.29
C ARG A 84 -18.80 8.68 11.65
N ALA A 85 -20.02 8.16 11.81
CA ALA A 85 -20.42 7.47 13.03
C ALA A 85 -19.61 6.16 13.24
N ALA A 86 -19.25 5.46 12.17
CA ALA A 86 -18.40 4.28 12.27
C ALA A 86 -16.97 4.63 12.71
N LEU A 87 -16.41 5.76 12.24
CA LEU A 87 -15.05 6.21 12.62
C LEU A 87 -14.87 6.45 14.11
N ALA A 88 -15.93 6.90 14.81
CA ALA A 88 -15.90 7.10 16.26
C ALA A 88 -15.62 5.80 17.03
N ARG A 89 -15.76 4.63 16.38
CA ARG A 89 -15.53 3.31 16.97
C ARG A 89 -14.19 2.70 16.57
N THR A 90 -13.37 3.37 15.76
CA THR A 90 -12.12 2.78 15.27
C THR A 90 -11.11 2.55 16.37
N VAL A 91 -10.66 1.30 16.47
CA VAL A 91 -9.63 0.85 17.40
C VAL A 91 -8.34 0.55 16.63
N VAL A 92 -7.21 0.93 17.20
CA VAL A 92 -5.88 0.50 16.75
C VAL A 92 -5.24 -0.26 17.91
N ALA A 93 -4.72 -1.45 17.63
CA ALA A 93 -4.11 -2.34 18.61
C ALA A 93 -2.99 -3.15 17.95
N SER A 94 -2.09 -3.69 18.76
CA SER A 94 -1.08 -4.64 18.31
C SER A 94 -1.72 -5.89 17.72
N SER A 95 -1.03 -6.53 16.78
CA SER A 95 -1.44 -7.76 16.13
C SER A 95 -0.26 -8.75 16.14
N ASP A 96 -0.54 -10.03 16.33
CA ASP A 96 0.46 -11.11 16.25
C ASP A 96 0.72 -11.56 14.80
N PHE A 97 0.44 -10.67 13.83
CA PHE A 97 0.64 -10.95 12.41
C PHE A 97 2.07 -10.62 12.03
N GLU A 98 2.79 -11.59 11.50
CA GLU A 98 4.20 -11.49 11.15
C GLU A 98 4.40 -11.77 9.66
N GLU A 99 5.20 -10.94 9.00
CA GLU A 99 5.62 -11.07 7.62
C GLU A 99 7.09 -10.65 7.48
N ALA A 100 7.75 -11.12 6.42
CA ALA A 100 9.19 -10.89 6.22
C ALA A 100 9.49 -9.58 5.47
N GLU A 101 8.46 -8.96 4.89
CA GLU A 101 8.61 -7.77 4.06
C GLU A 101 8.82 -6.50 4.89
N THR A 102 9.59 -5.56 4.34
CA THR A 102 9.84 -4.26 4.96
C THR A 102 8.52 -3.52 5.27
N PHE A 103 7.51 -3.70 4.42
CA PHE A 103 6.16 -3.16 4.60
C PHE A 103 5.12 -4.14 4.02
N PHE A 104 4.17 -4.57 4.84
CA PHE A 104 3.10 -5.48 4.44
C PHE A 104 1.75 -5.04 5.01
N LEU A 105 0.85 -4.59 4.15
CA LEU A 105 -0.52 -4.22 4.52
C LEU A 105 -1.51 -5.29 4.08
N VAL A 106 -2.23 -5.89 5.03
CA VAL A 106 -3.25 -6.90 4.73
C VAL A 106 -4.64 -6.46 5.18
N VAL A 107 -5.64 -6.76 4.36
CA VAL A 107 -7.06 -6.62 4.70
C VAL A 107 -7.64 -7.99 5.01
N VAL A 108 -8.27 -8.13 6.17
CA VAL A 108 -8.84 -9.39 6.68
C VAL A 108 -10.28 -9.21 7.14
N ASP A 109 -11.10 -10.25 7.03
CA ASP A 109 -12.49 -10.29 7.49
C ASP A 109 -12.61 -11.08 8.80
N THR A 110 -12.19 -10.48 9.91
CA THR A 110 -12.27 -11.14 11.22
C THR A 110 -13.63 -10.98 11.89
N ASP A 111 -14.25 -9.81 11.76
CA ASP A 111 -15.43 -9.43 12.53
C ASP A 111 -16.53 -8.86 11.60
N PRO A 112 -17.75 -9.42 11.61
CA PRO A 112 -18.84 -8.92 10.79
C PRO A 112 -19.12 -7.43 11.03
N GLY A 113 -19.19 -6.65 9.95
CA GLY A 113 -19.42 -5.21 10.00
C GLY A 113 -18.18 -4.37 10.32
N TRP A 114 -17.00 -4.99 10.43
CA TRP A 114 -15.72 -4.31 10.55
C TRP A 114 -14.86 -4.53 9.32
N LEU A 115 -14.04 -3.53 9.01
CA LEU A 115 -12.94 -3.65 8.06
C LEU A 115 -11.65 -3.61 8.86
N ARG A 116 -10.86 -4.69 8.81
CA ARG A 116 -9.60 -4.78 9.55
C ARG A 116 -8.43 -4.66 8.59
N PHE A 117 -7.58 -3.66 8.83
CA PHE A 117 -6.26 -3.52 8.24
C PHE A 117 -5.22 -3.95 9.26
N VAL A 118 -4.23 -4.73 8.83
CA VAL A 118 -3.05 -5.07 9.63
C VAL A 118 -1.82 -4.67 8.85
N LEU A 119 -0.95 -3.88 9.48
CA LEU A 119 0.33 -3.46 8.90
C LEU A 119 1.46 -4.14 9.69
N CYS A 120 2.21 -5.01 9.03
CA CYS A 120 3.51 -5.49 9.49
C CYS A 120 4.60 -4.65 8.81
N ALA A 121 5.55 -4.11 9.57
CA ALA A 121 6.63 -3.32 9.00
C ALA A 121 7.92 -3.49 9.81
N GLU A 122 9.05 -3.45 9.13
CA GLU A 122 10.35 -3.40 9.77
C GLU A 122 10.51 -2.11 10.58
N THR A 123 10.88 -2.23 11.86
CA THR A 123 10.99 -1.08 12.77
C THR A 123 12.08 -0.09 12.39
N ALA A 124 13.07 -0.52 11.60
CA ALA A 124 14.09 0.36 11.04
C ALA A 124 13.54 1.24 9.89
N ALA A 125 12.46 0.82 9.24
CA ALA A 125 11.79 1.57 8.18
C ALA A 125 10.62 2.41 8.72
N LEU A 126 9.77 1.82 9.56
CA LEU A 126 8.67 2.51 10.25
C LEU A 126 8.66 2.16 11.74
N SER A 127 8.81 3.16 12.60
CA SER A 127 8.62 3.01 14.04
C SER A 127 7.16 2.63 14.37
N PRO A 128 6.91 2.05 15.57
CA PRO A 128 5.55 1.75 15.99
C PRO A 128 4.61 2.96 15.97
N GLU A 129 5.11 4.16 16.29
CA GLU A 129 4.31 5.40 16.24
C GLU A 129 3.94 5.77 14.80
N GLU A 130 4.88 5.65 13.86
CA GLU A 130 4.64 5.90 12.44
C GLU A 130 3.64 4.91 11.85
N VAL A 131 3.65 3.64 12.28
CA VAL A 131 2.63 2.65 11.91
C VAL A 131 1.24 3.10 12.37
N HIS A 132 1.09 3.61 13.59
CA HIS A 132 -0.21 4.11 14.08
C HIS A 132 -0.69 5.32 13.28
N ILE A 133 0.22 6.27 13.00
CA ILE A 133 -0.08 7.45 12.18
C ILE A 133 -0.50 7.01 10.78
N PHE A 134 0.26 6.11 10.15
CA PHE A 134 -0.04 5.59 8.81
C PHE A 134 -1.43 4.95 8.75
N LEU A 135 -1.79 4.10 9.72
CA LEU A 135 -3.11 3.44 9.74
C LEU A 135 -4.26 4.44 9.89
N ARG A 136 -4.06 5.51 10.68
CA ARG A 136 -5.05 6.60 10.81
C ARG A 136 -5.15 7.45 9.56
N ASP A 137 -4.03 7.71 8.90
CA ASP A 137 -4.02 8.42 7.61
C ASP A 137 -4.66 7.61 6.49
N LEU A 138 -4.45 6.29 6.47
CA LEU A 138 -5.12 5.36 5.57
C LEU A 138 -6.64 5.38 5.80
N GLU A 139 -7.10 5.30 7.05
CA GLU A 139 -8.52 5.41 7.39
C GLU A 139 -9.12 6.72 6.85
N ARG A 140 -8.46 7.85 7.15
CA ARG A 140 -8.90 9.18 6.68
C ARG A 140 -8.98 9.23 5.15
N LEU A 141 -7.97 8.69 4.47
CA LEU A 141 -7.91 8.62 3.02
C LEU A 141 -9.07 7.81 2.44
N LEU A 142 -9.37 6.64 3.01
CA LEU A 142 -10.46 5.78 2.54
C LEU A 142 -11.82 6.45 2.73
N VAL A 143 -12.02 7.16 3.84
CA VAL A 143 -13.23 7.96 4.10
C VAL A 143 -13.37 9.07 3.06
N ASP A 144 -12.31 9.85 2.83
CA ASP A 144 -12.32 10.93 1.85
C ASP A 144 -12.66 10.40 0.44
N CYS A 145 -12.10 9.24 0.08
CA CYS A 145 -12.40 8.57 -1.18
C CYS A 145 -13.86 8.10 -1.27
N ALA A 146 -14.43 7.62 -0.16
CA ALA A 146 -15.82 7.16 -0.11
C ALA A 146 -16.83 8.33 -0.15
N GLU A 147 -16.52 9.43 0.54
CA GLU A 147 -17.37 10.63 0.54
C GLU A 147 -17.27 11.41 -0.79
N GLN A 148 -16.13 11.35 -1.48
CA GLN A 148 -15.84 12.16 -2.67
C GLN A 148 -15.23 11.32 -3.82
N PRO A 149 -15.92 10.28 -4.32
CA PRO A 149 -15.34 9.32 -5.26
C PRO A 149 -14.97 9.91 -6.64
N GLU A 150 -15.57 11.05 -6.99
CA GLU A 150 -15.29 11.74 -8.26
C GLU A 150 -14.24 12.85 -8.12
N ARG A 151 -13.76 13.14 -6.91
CA ARG A 151 -12.73 14.15 -6.67
C ARG A 151 -11.44 13.72 -7.36
N SER A 152 -10.90 14.60 -8.18
CA SER A 152 -9.60 14.43 -8.79
C SER A 152 -8.51 14.60 -7.74
N TRP A 153 -7.52 13.71 -7.74
CA TRP A 153 -6.36 13.83 -6.87
C TRP A 153 -5.47 14.99 -7.34
N PRO A 154 -4.94 15.84 -6.45
CA PRO A 154 -3.94 16.84 -6.84
C PRO A 154 -2.74 16.11 -7.46
N ARG A 155 -2.19 16.63 -8.55
CA ARG A 155 -0.97 16.05 -9.11
C ARG A 155 0.10 16.06 -8.02
N LEU A 156 0.66 14.90 -7.70
CA LEU A 156 1.96 14.87 -7.05
C LEU A 156 2.91 15.53 -8.05
N ASP A 157 3.31 16.77 -7.76
CA ASP A 157 4.29 17.47 -8.59
C ASP A 157 5.54 16.61 -8.68
N GLN A 158 6.01 16.38 -9.91
CA GLN A 158 7.29 15.74 -10.12
C GLN A 158 8.39 16.70 -9.66
N GLY A 159 9.00 16.48 -8.49
CA GLY A 159 10.25 17.18 -8.18
C GLY A 159 10.63 17.37 -6.71
N ARG A 160 10.85 16.27 -5.98
CA ARG A 160 12.05 16.07 -5.16
C ARG A 160 12.00 14.63 -4.64
N GLY A 161 12.77 13.74 -5.26
CA GLY A 161 13.21 12.58 -4.49
C GLY A 161 13.94 13.07 -3.24
N PRO A 162 13.95 12.32 -2.13
CA PRO A 162 14.77 12.65 -0.98
C PRO A 162 16.19 12.93 -1.47
N GLN A 163 16.67 14.15 -1.24
CA GLN A 163 18.00 14.56 -1.62
C GLN A 163 18.96 13.64 -0.86
N ALA A 164 19.67 12.77 -1.58
CA ALA A 164 20.64 11.86 -0.99
C ALA A 164 21.51 12.64 0.01
N ALA A 165 21.49 12.21 1.27
CA ALA A 165 22.31 12.82 2.30
C ALA A 165 23.76 12.76 1.84
N GLN A 166 24.37 13.92 1.68
CA GLN A 166 25.73 14.03 1.21
C GLN A 166 26.64 13.43 2.29
N PRO A 167 27.47 12.42 1.98
CA PRO A 167 28.32 11.81 2.98
C PRO A 167 29.28 12.86 3.56
N PRO A 168 29.60 12.79 4.87
CA PRO A 168 30.47 13.76 5.52
C PRO A 168 31.82 13.79 4.81
N ARG A 169 32.24 14.99 4.40
CA ARG A 169 33.58 15.23 3.87
C ARG A 169 34.60 14.80 4.93
N THR A 170 35.30 13.72 4.69
CA THR A 170 36.51 13.36 5.43
C THR A 170 37.51 14.48 5.26
N ALA A 171 37.74 15.24 6.32
CA ALA A 171 38.88 16.14 6.39
C ALA A 171 40.15 15.29 6.41
N ALA A 172 40.89 15.30 5.31
CA ALA A 172 42.27 14.85 5.30
C ALA A 172 43.05 15.73 6.28
N ARG A 173 43.46 15.14 7.42
CA ARG A 173 44.50 15.72 8.26
C ARG A 173 45.83 15.28 7.66
N GLY A 174 46.59 16.26 7.17
CA GLY A 174 48.04 16.15 7.01
C GLY A 174 48.76 16.25 8.35
#